data_AF-A0A1F9GRT8-F1
#
_entry.id   AF-A0A1F9GRT8-F1
#
_cell.length_a   1.000
_cell.length_b   1.000
_cell.length_c   1.000
_cell.angle_alpha   90.00
_cell.angle_beta   90.00
_cell.angle_gamma   90.00
#
_symmetry.space_group_name_H-M   'P 1'
#
loop_
_entity.id
_entity.type
_entity.pdbx_description
1 polymer ?
#
loop_
_entity_poly.entity_id
_entity_poly.type
_entity_poly.pdbx_seq_one_letter_code
_entity_poly.pdbx_strand_id
1 'polypeptide(L)'
;MIAITLSLVKNLIVLFYLVLIILVSPQGFAEQKPGAPKSWEEHAHLISRQLDLAFEQYKDGKLKEAKLAVLDAHFGSFESKSGMEMAINTNISAARKAEIEELFKNVRLAMANPPTDSSNLKKATEEIKTLQNALQHDALVLKKKKVSIIGWSKEDEEKEE
;
A
#
# COMPACT_ATOMS: atom_id res chain seq x y z
N MET A 1 -17.39 21.80 47.86
CA MET A 1 -18.21 21.71 46.62
C MET A 1 -17.41 21.95 45.33
N ILE A 2 -16.37 22.79 45.30
CA ILE A 2 -15.62 23.14 44.07
C ILE A 2 -14.71 21.99 43.54
N ALA A 3 -14.21 21.10 44.39
CA ALA A 3 -13.34 20.00 43.96
C ALA A 3 -14.07 18.85 43.23
N ILE A 4 -15.34 18.63 43.56
CA ILE A 4 -16.16 17.56 42.97
C ILE A 4 -16.57 17.92 41.54
N THR A 5 -16.82 19.21 41.26
CA THR A 5 -17.22 19.69 39.93
C THR A 5 -16.09 19.59 38.90
N LEU A 6 -14.82 19.85 39.27
CA LEU A 6 -13.68 19.69 38.36
C LEU A 6 -13.44 18.23 37.96
N SER A 7 -13.66 17.28 38.89
CA SER A 7 -13.44 15.85 38.64
C SER A 7 -14.50 15.28 37.68
N LEU A 8 -15.76 15.68 37.83
CA LEU A 8 -16.83 15.32 36.89
C LEU A 8 -16.59 15.88 35.48
N VAL A 9 -16.15 17.13 35.35
CA VAL A 9 -15.90 17.75 34.04
C VAL A 9 -14.71 17.10 33.33
N LYS A 10 -13.63 16.75 34.06
CA LYS A 10 -12.50 15.98 33.49
C LYS A 10 -12.92 14.60 33.02
N ASN A 11 -13.72 13.88 33.80
CA ASN A 11 -14.19 12.55 33.42
C ASN A 11 -15.12 12.62 32.19
N LEU A 12 -15.94 13.67 32.08
CA LEU A 12 -16.80 13.90 30.93
C LEU A 12 -16.00 14.23 29.66
N ILE A 13 -14.93 15.02 29.79
CA ILE A 13 -14.00 15.33 28.69
C ILE A 13 -13.26 14.07 28.24
N VAL A 14 -12.77 13.24 29.17
CA VAL A 14 -12.11 11.96 28.84
C VAL A 14 -13.08 10.98 28.16
N LEU A 15 -14.33 10.92 28.61
CA LEU A 15 -15.37 10.10 27.97
C LEU A 15 -15.69 10.60 26.55
N PHE A 16 -15.70 11.93 26.36
CA PHE A 16 -15.90 12.55 25.05
C PHE A 16 -14.75 12.23 24.08
N TYR A 17 -13.49 12.25 24.55
CA TYR A 17 -12.34 11.82 23.76
C TYR A 17 -12.35 10.32 23.44
N LEU A 18 -12.81 9.46 24.36
CA LEU A 18 -12.95 8.03 24.11
C LEU A 18 -14.03 7.71 23.07
N VAL A 19 -15.14 8.45 23.05
CA VAL A 19 -16.20 8.30 22.04
C VAL A 19 -15.78 8.84 20.66
N LEU A 20 -15.00 9.93 20.61
CA LEU A 20 -14.43 10.46 19.37
C LEU A 20 -13.44 9.49 18.71
N ILE A 21 -12.66 8.72 19.48
CA ILE A 21 -11.76 7.69 18.95
C ILE A 21 -12.54 6.52 18.34
N ILE A 22 -13.71 6.18 18.88
CA ILE A 22 -14.58 5.13 18.33
C ILE A 22 -15.27 5.58 17.04
N LEU A 23 -15.61 6.87 16.88
CA LEU A 23 -16.24 7.40 15.65
C LEU A 23 -15.28 7.59 14.46
N VAL A 24 -13.97 7.68 14.70
CA VAL A 24 -12.93 7.76 13.65
C VAL A 24 -12.29 6.38 13.41
N SER A 25 -12.90 5.31 13.92
CA SER A 25 -12.58 3.97 13.45
C SER A 25 -13.15 3.85 12.02
N PRO A 26 -12.37 3.48 10.99
CA PRO A 26 -12.89 3.24 9.65
C PRO A 26 -13.78 1.98 9.66
N GLN A 27 -14.98 2.11 10.20
CA GLN A 27 -16.04 1.12 10.18
C GLN A 27 -16.63 1.14 8.77
N GLY A 28 -15.95 0.50 7.82
CA GLY A 28 -16.43 0.51 6.43
C GLY A 28 -15.60 -0.25 5.42
N PHE A 29 -14.33 -0.57 5.73
CA PHE A 29 -13.57 -1.51 4.93
C PHE A 29 -13.12 -2.62 5.88
N ALA A 30 -13.86 -3.72 5.90
CA ALA A 30 -13.22 -4.97 6.24
C ALA A 30 -12.08 -5.12 5.22
N GLU A 31 -10.86 -4.83 5.66
CA GLU A 31 -9.66 -5.06 4.87
C GLU A 31 -9.60 -6.58 4.67
N GLN A 32 -10.23 -7.06 3.60
CA GLN A 32 -9.99 -8.42 3.14
C GLN A 32 -8.54 -8.40 2.71
N LYS A 33 -7.61 -8.72 3.62
CA LYS A 33 -6.25 -9.12 3.26
C LYS A 33 -6.43 -10.21 2.21
N PRO A 34 -6.17 -9.94 0.93
CA PRO A 34 -6.36 -10.94 -0.09
C PRO A 34 -5.43 -12.10 0.26
N GLY A 35 -5.96 -13.32 0.23
CA GLY A 35 -5.15 -14.50 0.52
C GLY A 35 -3.91 -14.54 -0.36
N ALA A 36 -2.87 -15.24 0.11
CA ALA A 36 -1.59 -15.34 -0.57
C ALA A 36 -1.75 -15.55 -2.10
N PRO A 37 -1.05 -14.74 -2.94
CA PRO A 37 -1.13 -14.90 -4.38
C PRO A 37 -0.66 -16.29 -4.79
N LYS A 38 -1.33 -16.88 -5.79
CA LYS A 38 -1.02 -18.24 -6.30
C LYS A 38 -0.26 -18.20 -7.62
N SER A 39 -0.13 -17.01 -8.21
CA SER A 39 0.60 -16.76 -9.45
C SER A 39 1.26 -15.39 -9.40
N TRP A 40 2.26 -15.17 -10.27
CA TRP A 40 2.89 -13.85 -10.40
C TRP A 40 1.91 -12.80 -10.92
N GLU A 41 0.95 -13.19 -11.77
CA GLU A 41 -0.10 -12.29 -12.21
C GLU A 41 -1.00 -11.84 -11.05
N GLU A 42 -1.42 -12.77 -10.18
CA GLU A 42 -2.19 -12.43 -8.98
C GLU A 42 -1.40 -11.51 -8.03
N HIS A 43 -0.09 -11.73 -7.89
CA HIS A 43 0.79 -10.87 -7.09
C HIS A 43 0.90 -9.45 -7.69
N ALA A 44 1.09 -9.34 -9.01
CA ALA A 44 1.09 -8.05 -9.69
C ALA A 44 -0.25 -7.32 -9.55
N HIS A 45 -1.37 -8.06 -9.61
CA HIS A 45 -2.70 -7.51 -9.37
C HIS A 45 -2.93 -7.07 -7.92
N LEU A 46 -2.37 -7.77 -6.94
CA LEU A 46 -2.38 -7.35 -5.53
C LEU A 46 -1.73 -5.98 -5.37
N ILE A 47 -0.49 -5.84 -5.82
CA ILE A 47 0.27 -4.59 -5.74
C ILE A 47 -0.46 -3.47 -6.52
N SER A 48 -0.99 -3.79 -7.71
CA SER A 48 -1.76 -2.82 -8.51
C SER A 48 -2.98 -2.28 -7.75
N ARG A 49 -3.72 -3.14 -7.05
CA ARG A 49 -4.88 -2.71 -6.24
C ARG A 49 -4.46 -1.85 -5.05
N GLN A 50 -3.34 -2.14 -4.40
CA GLN A 50 -2.82 -1.29 -3.32
C GLN A 50 -2.43 0.10 -3.84
N LEU A 51 -1.84 0.18 -5.04
CA LEU A 51 -1.53 1.45 -5.69
C LEU A 51 -2.81 2.23 -6.07
N ASP A 52 -3.87 1.54 -6.52
CA ASP A 52 -5.17 2.17 -6.80
C ASP A 52 -5.80 2.72 -5.51
N LEU A 53 -5.74 1.97 -4.39
CA LEU A 53 -6.21 2.44 -3.09
C LEU A 53 -5.42 3.66 -2.59
N ALA A 54 -4.09 3.65 -2.77
CA ALA A 54 -3.25 4.80 -2.47
C ALA A 54 -3.64 6.03 -3.32
N PHE A 55 -4.00 5.83 -4.58
CA PHE A 55 -4.48 6.90 -5.45
C PHE A 55 -5.83 7.46 -5.02
N GLU A 56 -6.76 6.62 -4.58
CA GLU A 56 -8.05 7.09 -4.03
C GLU A 56 -7.85 7.92 -2.75
N GLN A 57 -6.94 7.50 -1.86
CA GLN A 57 -6.55 8.33 -0.71
C GLN A 57 -5.91 9.65 -1.14
N TYR A 58 -5.07 9.62 -2.17
CA TYR A 58 -4.43 10.81 -2.72
C TYR A 58 -5.48 11.80 -3.25
N LYS A 59 -6.47 11.33 -4.03
CA LYS A 59 -7.57 12.14 -4.55
C LYS A 59 -8.39 12.81 -3.45
N ASP A 60 -8.59 12.12 -2.34
CA ASP A 60 -9.28 12.63 -1.14
C ASP A 60 -8.47 13.68 -0.35
N GLY A 61 -7.25 14.02 -0.80
CA GLY A 61 -6.36 14.95 -0.12
C GLY A 61 -5.62 14.33 1.08
N LYS A 62 -5.74 13.02 1.30
CA LYS A 62 -5.10 12.27 2.38
C LYS A 62 -3.65 11.94 2.01
N LEU A 63 -2.83 12.99 1.92
CA LEU A 63 -1.49 12.93 1.32
C LEU A 63 -0.53 12.01 2.07
N LYS A 64 -0.63 11.99 3.40
CA LYS A 64 0.25 11.18 4.24
C LYS A 64 -0.13 9.71 4.12
N GLU A 65 -1.41 9.41 4.19
CA GLU A 65 -2.01 8.09 4.07
C GLU A 65 -1.69 7.49 2.70
N ALA A 66 -1.89 8.25 1.62
CA ALA A 66 -1.55 7.82 0.27
C ALA A 66 -0.08 7.43 0.13
N LYS A 67 0.84 8.24 0.67
CA LYS A 67 2.29 7.94 0.65
C LYS A 67 2.62 6.69 1.46
N LEU A 68 1.98 6.49 2.61
CA LEU A 68 2.14 5.28 3.41
C LEU A 68 1.61 4.05 2.66
N ALA A 69 0.47 4.15 1.98
CA ALA A 69 -0.08 3.07 1.16
C ALA A 69 0.83 2.68 -0.02
N VAL A 70 1.50 3.65 -0.67
CA VAL A 70 2.51 3.33 -1.70
C VAL A 70 3.73 2.64 -1.08
N LEU A 71 4.16 3.05 0.11
CA LEU A 71 5.25 2.40 0.84
C LEU A 71 4.87 0.97 1.27
N ASP A 72 3.63 0.72 1.65
CA ASP A 72 3.11 -0.61 1.98
C ASP A 72 3.07 -1.52 0.76
N ALA A 73 2.60 -1.00 -0.39
CA ALA A 73 2.65 -1.73 -1.66
C ALA A 73 4.10 -2.10 -2.05
N HIS A 74 5.05 -1.19 -1.80
CA HIS A 74 6.48 -1.38 -2.05
C HIS A 74 7.08 -2.40 -1.07
N PHE A 75 7.19 -2.06 0.21
CA PHE A 75 7.94 -2.85 1.18
C PHE A 75 7.16 -4.04 1.74
N GLY A 76 5.83 -3.94 1.80
CA GLY A 76 4.97 -5.02 2.30
C GLY A 76 4.71 -6.07 1.22
N SER A 77 4.30 -5.66 0.01
CA SER A 77 3.87 -6.62 -1.02
C SER A 77 4.93 -6.93 -2.08
N PHE A 78 5.61 -5.91 -2.63
CA PHE A 78 6.64 -6.12 -3.65
C PHE A 78 7.93 -6.73 -3.10
N GLU A 79 8.44 -6.22 -1.97
CA GLU A 79 9.66 -6.72 -1.30
C GLU A 79 9.40 -7.82 -0.26
N SER A 80 8.18 -8.36 -0.17
CA SER A 80 7.92 -9.52 0.71
C SER A 80 8.93 -10.65 0.44
N LYS A 81 9.15 -11.51 1.44
CA LYS A 81 10.11 -12.64 1.34
C LYS A 81 9.86 -13.55 0.13
N SER A 82 8.60 -13.69 -0.28
CA SER A 82 8.16 -14.39 -1.50
C SER A 82 7.64 -13.41 -2.57
N GLY A 83 8.17 -12.19 -2.55
CA GLY A 83 7.78 -11.04 -3.35
C GLY A 83 8.26 -11.09 -4.78
N MET A 84 7.72 -10.18 -5.59
CA MET A 84 8.16 -10.00 -6.97
C MET A 84 9.59 -9.46 -7.06
N GLU A 85 10.07 -8.70 -6.07
CA GLU A 85 11.43 -8.14 -6.06
C GLU A 85 12.49 -9.21 -6.31
N MET A 86 12.51 -10.24 -5.46
CA MET A 86 13.52 -11.30 -5.52
C MET A 86 13.38 -12.10 -6.82
N ALA A 87 12.14 -12.40 -7.22
CA ALA A 87 11.87 -13.13 -8.45
C ALA A 87 12.37 -12.37 -9.68
N ILE A 88 12.12 -11.06 -9.77
CA ILE A 88 12.60 -10.19 -10.84
C ILE A 88 14.12 -10.10 -10.81
N ASN A 89 14.71 -9.87 -9.64
CA ASN A 89 16.17 -9.74 -9.48
C ASN A 89 16.91 -11.00 -9.95
N THR A 90 16.43 -12.18 -9.53
CA THR A 90 17.08 -13.47 -9.84
C THR A 90 16.78 -13.96 -11.25
N ASN A 91 15.56 -13.76 -11.76
CA ASN A 91 15.12 -14.43 -12.99
C ASN A 91 15.00 -13.49 -14.21
N ILE A 92 14.96 -12.18 -14.00
CA ILE A 92 14.96 -11.18 -15.08
C ILE A 92 16.30 -10.44 -15.10
N SER A 93 16.55 -9.56 -14.12
CA SER A 93 17.86 -8.95 -13.86
C SER A 93 17.80 -7.99 -12.66
N ALA A 94 18.96 -7.72 -12.06
CA ALA A 94 19.13 -6.65 -11.07
C ALA A 94 18.81 -5.25 -11.65
N ALA A 95 19.12 -5.02 -12.92
CA ALA A 95 18.79 -3.77 -13.60
C ALA A 95 17.28 -3.56 -13.69
N ARG A 96 16.52 -4.62 -14.01
CA ARG A 96 15.06 -4.56 -14.05
C ARG A 96 14.46 -4.33 -12.67
N LYS A 97 14.99 -4.99 -11.63
CA LYS A 97 14.60 -4.69 -10.24
C LYS A 97 14.78 -3.19 -9.94
N ALA A 98 15.96 -2.64 -10.21
CA ALA A 98 16.25 -1.22 -9.97
C ALA A 98 15.30 -0.27 -10.74
N GLU A 99 14.86 -0.65 -11.94
CA GLU A 99 13.85 0.10 -12.69
C GLU A 99 12.50 0.11 -11.96
N ILE A 100 12.03 -1.02 -11.43
CA ILE A 100 10.78 -1.09 -10.65
C ILE A 100 10.88 -0.25 -9.36
N GLU A 101 12.02 -0.30 -8.67
CA GLU A 101 12.31 0.54 -7.49
C GLU A 101 12.21 2.04 -7.82
N GLU A 102 12.74 2.43 -8.99
CA GLU A 102 12.64 3.81 -9.48
C GLU A 102 11.19 4.20 -9.80
N LEU A 103 10.40 3.30 -10.39
CA LEU A 103 8.97 3.54 -10.65
C LEU A 103 8.18 3.75 -9.34
N PHE A 104 8.45 2.96 -8.29
CA PHE A 104 7.86 3.21 -6.95
C PHE A 104 8.25 4.57 -6.38
N LYS A 105 9.52 4.98 -6.55
CA LYS A 105 9.98 6.34 -6.17
C LYS A 105 9.23 7.41 -6.97
N ASN A 106 9.04 7.22 -8.28
CA ASN A 106 8.37 8.21 -9.14
C ASN A 106 6.90 8.39 -8.74
N VAL A 107 6.19 7.31 -8.40
CA VAL A 107 4.82 7.40 -7.86
C VAL A 107 4.79 8.27 -6.59
N ARG A 108 5.68 8.03 -5.63
CA ARG A 108 5.76 8.84 -4.39
C ARG A 108 6.09 10.31 -4.67
N LEU A 109 6.95 10.59 -5.64
CA LEU A 109 7.29 11.95 -6.06
C LEU A 109 6.13 12.64 -6.79
N ALA A 110 5.34 11.92 -7.58
CA ALA A 110 4.13 12.46 -8.22
C ALA A 110 3.07 12.83 -7.17
N MET A 111 2.99 12.08 -6.08
CA MET A 111 2.14 12.39 -4.91
C MET A 111 2.82 13.32 -3.90
N ALA A 112 3.91 14.02 -4.25
CA ALA A 112 4.61 14.89 -3.29
C ALA A 112 3.76 16.08 -2.84
N ASN A 113 2.96 16.63 -3.76
CA ASN A 113 2.13 17.82 -3.59
C ASN A 113 0.64 17.46 -3.49
N PRO A 114 -0.20 18.28 -2.84
CA PRO A 114 -1.65 18.06 -2.78
C PRO A 114 -2.31 17.91 -4.16
N PRO A 115 -3.43 17.17 -4.26
CA PRO A 115 -4.19 16.95 -5.50
C PRO A 115 -5.02 18.19 -5.91
N THR A 116 -4.56 19.40 -5.58
CA THR A 116 -5.32 20.66 -5.83
C THR A 116 -5.28 21.10 -7.29
N ASP A 117 -4.37 20.53 -8.09
CA ASP A 117 -4.26 20.76 -9.52
C ASP A 117 -4.46 19.45 -10.29
N SER A 118 -5.27 19.51 -11.34
CA SER A 118 -5.43 18.47 -12.36
C SER A 118 -4.10 17.89 -12.87
N SER A 119 -3.04 18.70 -12.94
CA SER A 119 -1.70 18.26 -13.33
C SER A 119 -1.10 17.23 -12.37
N ASN A 120 -1.26 17.43 -11.06
CA ASN A 120 -0.74 16.50 -10.05
C ASN A 120 -1.49 15.17 -10.08
N LEU A 121 -2.82 15.21 -10.21
CA LEU A 121 -3.66 14.01 -10.38
C LEU A 121 -3.28 13.21 -11.62
N LYS A 122 -3.09 13.91 -12.76
CA LYS A 122 -2.66 13.29 -14.01
C LYS A 122 -1.29 12.62 -13.86
N LYS A 123 -0.31 13.33 -13.29
CA LYS A 123 1.03 12.77 -13.07
C LYS A 123 1.00 11.54 -12.18
N ALA A 124 0.28 11.58 -11.06
CA ALA A 124 0.14 10.42 -10.16
C ALA A 124 -0.49 9.22 -10.90
N THR A 125 -1.53 9.46 -11.69
CA THR A 125 -2.19 8.42 -12.51
C THR A 125 -1.21 7.80 -13.54
N GLU A 126 -0.43 8.62 -14.22
CA GLU A 126 0.53 8.18 -15.24
C GLU A 126 1.66 7.33 -14.65
N GLU A 127 2.25 7.75 -13.53
CA GLU A 127 3.29 6.99 -12.85
C GLU A 127 2.77 5.66 -12.29
N ILE A 128 1.57 5.66 -11.69
CA ILE A 128 0.93 4.43 -11.20
C ILE A 128 0.69 3.46 -12.36
N LYS A 129 0.12 3.93 -13.47
CA LYS A 129 -0.13 3.09 -14.64
C LYS A 129 1.16 2.52 -15.22
N THR A 130 2.23 3.31 -15.24
CA THR A 130 3.55 2.87 -15.70
C THR A 130 4.08 1.73 -14.82
N LEU A 131 4.01 1.87 -13.50
CA LEU A 131 4.39 0.84 -12.55
C LEU A 131 3.52 -0.43 -12.68
N GLN A 132 2.20 -0.28 -12.76
CA GLN A 132 1.27 -1.41 -12.92
C GLN A 132 1.55 -2.21 -14.20
N ASN A 133 1.77 -1.53 -15.32
CA ASN A 133 2.12 -2.17 -16.59
C ASN A 133 3.46 -2.92 -16.49
N ALA A 134 4.45 -2.33 -15.82
CA ALA A 134 5.75 -2.95 -15.62
C ALA A 134 5.66 -4.23 -14.78
N LEU A 135 4.89 -4.20 -13.68
CA LEU A 135 4.63 -5.36 -12.82
C LEU A 135 3.90 -6.48 -13.59
N GLN A 136 2.85 -6.13 -14.35
CA GLN A 136 2.10 -7.10 -15.15
C GLN A 136 2.98 -7.74 -16.24
N HIS A 137 3.80 -6.94 -16.92
CA HIS A 137 4.75 -7.44 -17.90
C HIS A 137 5.72 -8.43 -17.25
N ASP A 138 6.30 -8.08 -16.11
CA ASP A 138 7.30 -8.91 -15.45
C ASP A 138 6.69 -10.21 -14.90
N ALA A 139 5.45 -10.17 -14.41
CA ALA A 139 4.68 -11.37 -14.06
C ALA A 139 4.56 -12.34 -15.24
N LEU A 140 4.26 -11.85 -16.45
CA LEU A 140 4.20 -12.67 -17.66
C LEU A 140 5.58 -13.26 -18.03
N VAL A 141 6.66 -12.49 -17.84
CA VAL A 141 8.03 -12.98 -18.06
C VAL A 141 8.36 -14.12 -17.08
N LEU A 142 8.05 -13.95 -15.79
CA LEU A 142 8.28 -14.97 -14.76
C LEU A 142 7.48 -16.25 -15.05
N LYS A 143 6.21 -16.11 -15.44
CA LYS A 143 5.38 -17.23 -15.88
C LYS A 143 5.97 -17.95 -17.09
N LYS A 144 6.41 -17.22 -18.12
CA LYS A 144 7.04 -17.80 -19.32
C LYS A 144 8.32 -18.56 -18.96
N LYS A 145 9.08 -18.07 -17.99
CA LYS A 145 10.28 -18.72 -17.42
C LYS A 145 9.96 -19.88 -16.46
N LYS A 146 8.68 -20.16 -16.18
CA LYS A 146 8.21 -21.20 -15.25
C LYS A 146 8.76 -21.02 -13.82
N VAL A 147 8.96 -19.77 -13.41
CA VAL A 147 9.38 -19.45 -12.04
C VAL A 147 8.18 -19.72 -11.12
N SER A 148 8.35 -20.63 -10.15
CA SER A 148 7.31 -20.89 -9.15
C SER A 148 7.24 -19.72 -8.18
N ILE A 149 6.03 -19.36 -7.75
CA ILE A 149 5.89 -18.62 -6.50
C ILE A 149 6.31 -19.58 -5.37
N ILE A 150 7.33 -19.23 -4.60
CA ILE A 150 7.73 -20.03 -3.45
C ILE A 150 6.73 -19.66 -2.36
N GLY A 151 5.97 -20.65 -1.88
CA GLY A 151 4.76 -20.43 -1.09
C GLY A 151 4.96 -19.41 0.01
N TRP A 152 4.12 -18.38 0.00
CA TRP A 152 3.71 -17.66 1.21
C TRP A 152 3.45 -18.70 2.29
N SER A 153 4.31 -18.76 3.30
CA SER A 153 4.10 -19.67 4.42
C SER A 153 3.21 -18.96 5.45
N LYS A 154 2.45 -19.73 6.24
CA LYS A 154 1.71 -19.19 7.39
C LYS A 154 2.59 -18.41 8.36
N GLU A 155 3.89 -18.70 8.39
CA GLU A 155 4.88 -17.98 9.22
C GLU A 155 5.16 -16.56 8.73
N ASP A 156 4.87 -16.26 7.46
CA ASP A 156 4.99 -14.92 6.89
C ASP A 156 3.74 -14.06 7.19
N GLU A 157 2.59 -14.69 7.47
CA GLU A 157 1.36 -14.00 7.92
C GLU A 157 1.42 -13.60 9.41
N GLU A 158 2.08 -14.40 10.26
CA GLU A 158 2.16 -14.19 11.72
C GLU A 158 3.20 -13.14 12.16
N LYS A 159 4.09 -12.67 11.27
CA LYS A 159 5.14 -11.68 11.61
C LYS A 159 4.73 -10.23 11.36
N GLU A 160 3.52 -10.00 10.88
CA GLU A 160 2.95 -8.66 10.64
C GLU A 160 1.94 -8.22 11.71
N GLU A 161 1.71 -9.03 12.75
CA GLU A 161 0.89 -8.71 13.95
C GLU A 161 1.76 -8.32 15.16
#